data_AF-A0A662GPF5-F1
#
_entry.id   AF-A0A662GPF5-F1
#
_cell.length_a   1.000
_cell.length_b   1.000
_cell.length_c   1.000
_cell.angle_alpha   90.00
_cell.angle_beta   90.00
_cell.angle_gamma   90.00
#
_symmetry.space_group_name_H-M   'P 1'
#
loop_
_entity.id
_entity.type
_entity.pdbx_description
1 polymer ?
#
loop_
_entity_poly.entity_id
_entity_poly.type
_entity_poly.pdbx_seq_one_letter_code
_entity_poly.pdbx_strand_id
1 'polypeptide(L)'
;MYSKMEIIKIVDKQGRLVLPKKWRQKYAKKGRVILRIEGERIIIEPFKLPNLTEFFDSVEVEIKSDLSDWKSVRRELLETH
;
A
#
# COMPACT_ATOMS: atom_id res chain seq x y z
N MET A 1 -15.14 19.32 6.35
CA MET A 1 -13.75 19.80 6.31
C MET A 1 -13.11 19.47 7.65
N TYR A 2 -12.09 18.61 7.71
CA TYR A 2 -11.33 18.45 8.95
C TYR A 2 -10.33 19.61 9.02
N SER A 3 -10.54 20.49 9.99
CA SER A 3 -9.62 21.59 10.30
C SER A 3 -8.23 21.06 10.65
N LYS A 4 -7.18 21.83 10.33
CA LYS A 4 -5.81 21.54 10.76
C LYS A 4 -5.82 21.51 12.30
N MET A 5 -5.54 20.34 12.88
CA MET A 5 -5.48 20.14 14.33
C MET A 5 -4.07 19.72 14.69
N GLU A 6 -3.46 20.46 15.62
CA GLU A 6 -2.15 20.14 16.17
C GLU A 6 -2.36 19.56 17.57
N ILE A 7 -1.75 18.40 17.83
CA ILE A 7 -1.85 17.71 19.11
C ILE A 7 -0.43 17.37 19.55
N ILE A 8 -0.02 17.90 20.69
CA ILE A 8 1.25 17.51 21.31
C ILE A 8 1.03 16.18 22.03
N LYS A 9 1.90 15.21 21.76
CA LYS A 9 1.90 13.91 22.41
C LYS A 9 3.30 13.61 22.93
N ILE A 10 3.34 13.03 24.13
CA ILE A 10 4.58 12.53 24.72
C ILE A 10 4.87 11.16 24.11
N VAL A 11 6.11 10.95 23.68
CA VAL A 11 6.62 9.64 23.28
C VAL A 11 6.88 8.85 24.56
N ASP A 12 6.36 7.63 24.63
CA ASP A 12 6.57 6.82 25.83
C ASP A 12 8.02 6.35 25.99
N LYS A 13 8.34 5.73 27.12
CA LYS A 13 9.70 5.24 27.44
C LYS A 13 10.24 4.20 26.43
N GLN A 14 9.38 3.59 25.63
CA GLN A 14 9.75 2.61 24.61
C GLN A 14 9.85 3.25 23.21
N GLY A 15 9.70 4.57 23.09
CA GLY A 15 9.74 5.27 21.81
C GLY A 15 8.42 5.23 21.03
N ARG A 16 7.30 4.83 21.65
CA ARG A 16 6.01 4.69 20.94
C ARG A 16 5.20 5.98 20.99
N LEU A 17 4.59 6.32 19.86
CA LEU A 17 3.63 7.41 19.73
C LEU A 17 2.20 6.87 19.70
N VAL A 18 1.34 7.34 20.60
CA VAL A 18 -0.07 6.94 20.65
C VAL A 18 -0.90 7.76 19.66
N LEU A 19 -1.36 7.10 18.60
CA LEU A 19 -2.24 7.72 17.61
C LEU A 19 -3.67 7.96 18.16
N PRO A 20 -4.34 9.08 17.78
CA PRO A 20 -5.70 9.39 18.20
C PRO A 20 -6.69 8.25 17.91
N LYS A 21 -7.55 7.92 18.88
CA LYS A 21 -8.49 6.79 18.82
C LYS A 21 -9.37 6.82 17.56
N LYS A 22 -10.02 7.96 17.29
CA LYS A 22 -10.90 8.15 16.12
C LYS A 22 -10.14 7.94 14.81
N TRP A 23 -8.90 8.43 14.72
CA TRP A 23 -8.06 8.26 13.54
C TRP A 23 -7.68 6.79 13.32
N ARG A 24 -7.19 6.10 14.36
CA ARG A 24 -6.83 4.67 14.27
C ARG A 24 -7.99 3.80 13.84
N GLN A 25 -9.17 4.02 14.41
CA GLN A 25 -10.38 3.25 14.08
C GLN A 25 -10.76 3.39 12.59
N LYS A 26 -10.54 4.57 12.01
CA LYS A 26 -10.87 4.85 10.62
C LYS A 26 -9.79 4.37 9.64
N TYR A 27 -8.52 4.57 9.97
CA TYR A 27 -7.40 4.51 9.03
C TYR A 27 -6.37 3.42 9.31
N ALA A 28 -6.11 3.08 10.58
CA ALA A 28 -5.14 2.05 10.96
C ALA A 28 -5.83 0.69 11.18
N LYS A 29 -6.68 0.28 10.22
CA LYS A 29 -7.39 -0.99 10.30
C LYS A 29 -6.37 -2.13 10.33
N LYS A 30 -6.60 -3.14 11.18
CA LYS A 30 -5.64 -4.24 11.45
C LYS A 30 -4.30 -3.80 12.04
N GLY A 31 -4.21 -2.58 12.58
CA GLY A 31 -3.01 -2.08 13.27
C GLY A 31 -1.83 -1.78 12.34
N ARG A 32 -2.06 -1.61 11.04
CA ARG A 32 -1.02 -1.33 10.04
C ARG A 32 -1.12 0.11 9.52
N VAL A 33 0.02 0.75 9.39
CA VAL A 33 0.20 2.09 8.81
C VAL A 33 1.50 2.12 8.02
N ILE A 34 1.64 3.09 7.13
CA ILE A 34 2.91 3.41 6.49
C ILE A 34 3.55 4.54 7.30
N LEU A 35 4.80 4.36 7.71
CA LEU A 35 5.64 5.44 8.21
C LEU A 35 6.60 5.85 7.10
N ARG A 36 6.53 7.11 6.68
CA ARG A 36 7.51 7.74 5.79
C ARG A 36 8.34 8.73 6.60
N ILE A 37 9.66 8.64 6.46
CA ILE A 37 10.62 9.49 7.16
C ILE A 37 11.22 10.44 6.13
N GLU A 38 11.04 11.74 6.34
CA GLU A 38 11.52 12.82 5.48
C GLU A 38 12.29 13.82 6.34
N GLY A 39 13.58 13.56 6.55
CA GLY A 39 14.44 14.36 7.42
C GLY A 39 13.90 14.42 8.86
N GLU A 40 13.48 15.60 9.30
CA GLU A 40 12.89 15.85 10.62
C GLU A 40 11.40 15.45 10.71
N ARG A 41 10.78 15.04 9.60
CA ARG A 41 9.34 14.77 9.53
C ARG A 41 9.06 13.28 9.47
N ILE A 42 8.12 12.83 10.29
CA ILE A 42 7.50 11.50 10.16
C ILE A 42 6.08 11.69 9.69
N ILE A 43 5.75 11.10 8.54
CA ILE A 43 4.41 11.11 7.95
C ILE A 43 3.80 9.72 8.16
N ILE A 44 2.61 9.69 8.76
CA ILE A 44 1.88 8.45 9.04
C ILE A 44 0.66 8.38 8.14
N GLU A 45 0.64 7.39 7.25
CA GLU A 45 -0.43 7.20 6.27
C GLU A 45 -1.18 5.88 6.50
N PRO A 46 -2.47 5.79 6.15
CA PRO A 46 -3.20 4.52 6.16
C PRO A 46 -2.52 3.51 5.23
N PHE A 47 -2.28 2.29 5.70
CA PHE A 47 -1.83 1.21 4.82
C PHE A 47 -3.00 0.77 3.94
N LYS A 48 -2.93 1.09 2.65
CA LYS A 48 -3.83 0.57 1.63
C LYS A 48 -3.13 -0.62 0.98
N LEU A 49 -3.82 -1.75 0.86
CA LEU A 49 -3.32 -2.82 0.01
C LEU A 49 -3.21 -2.24 -1.41
N PRO A 50 -2.11 -2.52 -2.13
CA PRO A 50 -2.04 -2.17 -3.54
C PRO A 50 -3.25 -2.78 -4.24
N ASN A 51 -3.86 -2.00 -5.12
CA ASN A 51 -4.89 -2.54 -5.99
C ASN A 51 -4.16 -3.45 -6.99
N LEU A 52 -4.26 -4.76 -6.83
CA LEU A 52 -3.61 -5.71 -7.74
C LEU A 52 -4.07 -5.51 -9.19
N THR A 53 -5.25 -4.90 -9.41
CA THR A 53 -5.73 -4.49 -10.75
C THR A 53 -4.72 -3.60 -11.49
N GLU A 54 -4.03 -2.69 -10.81
CA GLU A 54 -3.01 -1.82 -11.46
C GLU A 54 -1.79 -2.61 -11.95
N PHE A 55 -1.53 -3.79 -11.36
CA PHE A 55 -0.48 -4.69 -11.80
C PHE A 55 -0.94 -5.58 -12.97
N PHE A 56 -2.23 -5.94 -13.04
CA PHE A 56 -2.77 -6.71 -14.18
C PHE A 56 -2.73 -5.90 -15.48
N ASP A 57 -3.09 -4.60 -15.44
CA ASP A 57 -3.03 -3.72 -16.63
C ASP A 57 -1.59 -3.58 -17.18
N SER A 58 -0.57 -3.66 -16.31
CA SER A 58 0.84 -3.59 -16.75
C SER A 58 1.34 -4.87 -17.41
N VAL A 59 0.65 -5.99 -17.19
CA VAL A 59 1.00 -7.31 -17.74
C VAL A 59 0.19 -7.64 -19.00
N GLU A 60 -1.04 -7.10 -19.14
CA GLU A 60 -1.89 -7.32 -20.33
C GLU A 60 -1.28 -6.78 -21.64
N VAL A 61 -0.27 -5.92 -21.59
CA VAL A 61 0.27 -5.24 -22.78
C VAL A 61 1.34 -6.06 -23.55
N GLU A 62 1.81 -7.19 -23.04
CA GLU A 62 2.83 -8.02 -23.72
C GLU A 62 2.39 -9.44 -24.11
N ILE A 63 1.09 -9.77 -24.03
CA ILE A 63 0.59 -11.08 -24.44
C ILE A 63 -0.26 -10.93 -25.71
N LYS A 64 0.32 -11.26 -26.87
CA LYS A 64 -0.39 -11.28 -28.17
C LYS A 64 -1.29 -12.51 -28.34
N SER A 65 -1.26 -13.45 -27.40
CA SER A 65 -2.05 -14.67 -27.42
C SER A 65 -3.39 -14.51 -26.69
N ASP A 66 -4.42 -15.15 -27.22
CA ASP A 66 -5.75 -15.23 -26.61
C ASP A 66 -5.64 -15.92 -25.23
N LEU A 67 -5.89 -15.17 -24.15
CA LEU A 67 -5.82 -15.63 -22.77
C LEU A 67 -6.81 -16.78 -22.46
N SER A 68 -7.74 -17.04 -23.37
CA SER A 68 -8.69 -18.16 -23.31
C SER A 68 -8.01 -19.53 -23.48
N ASP A 69 -6.84 -19.57 -24.13
CA ASP A 69 -6.05 -20.80 -24.30
C ASP A 69 -4.76 -20.75 -23.47
N TRP A 70 -4.91 -21.06 -22.18
CA TRP A 70 -3.83 -21.14 -21.20
C TRP A 70 -2.64 -22.02 -21.63
N LYS A 71 -2.89 -23.02 -22.50
CA LYS A 71 -1.83 -23.93 -22.98
C LYS A 71 -0.92 -23.24 -24.00
N SER A 72 -1.48 -22.34 -24.80
CA SER A 72 -0.74 -21.54 -25.79
C SER A 72 0.07 -20.43 -25.11
N VAL A 73 -0.50 -19.73 -24.12
CA VAL A 73 0.21 -18.71 -23.32
C VAL A 73 1.43 -19.30 -22.61
N ARG A 74 1.30 -20.51 -22.05
CA ARG A 74 2.42 -21.19 -21.37
C ARG A 74 3.59 -21.52 -22.31
N ARG A 75 3.30 -21.82 -23.58
CA ARG A 75 4.34 -22.17 -24.57
C ARG A 75 5.14 -20.94 -24.99
N GLU A 76 4.47 -19.82 -25.22
CA GLU A 76 5.10 -18.54 -25.60
C GLU A 76 6.05 -18.00 -24.52
N LEU A 77 5.66 -18.13 -23.24
CA LEU A 77 6.50 -17.73 -22.10
C LEU A 77 7.74 -18.62 -21.88
N LEU A 78 7.72 -19.87 -22.37
CA LEU A 78 8.85 -20.80 -22.23
C LEU A 78 9.87 -20.70 -23.37
N GLU A 79 9.48 -20.16 -24.53
CA GLU A 79 10.35 -20.01 -25.70
C GLU A 79 11.20 -18.73 -25.67
N THR A 80 10.98 -17.83 -24.68
CA THR A 80 11.71 -16.56 -24.54
C THR A 80 12.95 -16.68 -23.63
N HIS A 81 13.47 -17.89 -23.40
CA HIS A 81 14.72 -18.13 -22.65
C HIS A 81 15.68 -19.07 -23.39
#